data_AF-A0A285UDT9-F1
#
_entry.id   AF-A0A285UDT9-F1
#
_cell.length_a   1.000
_cell.length_b   1.000
_cell.length_c   1.000
_cell.angle_alpha   90.00
_cell.angle_beta   90.00
_cell.angle_gamma   90.00
#
_symmetry.space_group_name_H-M   'P 1'
#
loop_
_entity.id
_entity.type
_entity.pdbx_description
1 polymer ?
#
loop_
_entity_poly.entity_id
_entity_poly.type
_entity_poly.pdbx_seq_one_letter_code
_entity_poly.pdbx_strand_id
1 'polypeptide(L)' 'MTRNQQGFLAAIALILFGIVMGVIHFLISGVSEQFGAGVVVGLLIGFGLLFLASRQARETP' A
#
# COMPACT_ATOMS: atom_id res chain seq x y z
N MET A 1 19.09 -12.69 1.00
CA MET A 1 18.04 -11.78 0.49
C MET A 1 18.71 -10.51 0.03
N THR A 2 18.50 -10.07 -1.21
CA THR A 2 19.11 -8.83 -1.72
C THR A 2 18.37 -7.61 -1.14
N ARG A 3 19.05 -6.45 -1.04
CA ARG A 3 18.46 -5.22 -0.47
C ARG A 3 17.16 -4.81 -1.18
N ASN A 4 17.05 -5.11 -2.47
CA ASN A 4 15.85 -4.86 -3.27
C ASN A 4 14.70 -5.81 -2.91
N GLN A 5 14.99 -7.08 -2.62
CA GLN A 5 13.97 -8.03 -2.14
C GLN A 5 13.40 -7.60 -0.79
N GLN A 6 14.24 -7.07 0.10
CA GLN A 6 13.79 -6.53 1.39
C GLN A 6 12.89 -5.30 1.22
N GLY A 7 13.26 -4.36 0.34
CA GLY A 7 12.42 -3.20 0.02
C GLY A 7 11.07 -3.58 -0.59
N PHE A 8 11.07 -4.57 -1.48
CA PHE A 8 9.84 -5.09 -2.09
C PHE A 8 8.92 -5.76 -1.05
N LEU A 9 9.48 -6.58 -0.16
CA LEU A 9 8.73 -7.20 0.94
C LEU A 9 8.20 -6.18 1.95
N ALA A 10 8.98 -5.16 2.28
CA ALA A 10 8.55 -4.08 3.15
C ALA A 10 7.38 -3.29 2.53
N ALA A 11 7.42 -3.04 1.23
CA ALA A 11 6.32 -2.39 0.50
C ALA A 11 5.05 -3.25 0.53
N ILE A 12 5.15 -4.56 0.27
CA ILE A 12 4.01 -5.48 0.37
C ILE A 12 3.45 -5.49 1.80
N ALA A 13 4.30 -5.55 2.82
CA ALA A 13 3.88 -5.56 4.22
C ALA A 13 3.12 -4.28 4.60
N LEU A 14 3.59 -3.10 4.15
CA LEU A 14 2.91 -1.82 4.37
C LEU A 14 1.55 -1.74 3.66
N ILE A 15 1.46 -2.27 2.44
CA ILE A 15 0.19 -2.33 1.70
C ILE A 15 -0.82 -3.22 2.45
N LEU A 16 -0.40 -4.42 2.86
CA LEU A 16 -1.25 -5.33 3.62
C LEU A 16 -1.70 -4.72 4.95
N PHE A 17 -0.79 -4.05 5.66
CA PHE A 17 -1.12 -3.33 6.89
C PHE A 17 -2.17 -2.24 6.65
N GLY A 18 -2.02 -1.44 5.59
CA GLY A 18 -3.00 -0.41 5.21
C GLY A 18 -4.39 -1.00 4.91
N ILE A 19 -4.44 -2.14 4.21
CA ILE A 19 -5.72 -2.84 3.93
C ILE A 19 -6.38 -3.30 5.23
N VAL A 20 -5.63 -3.95 6.13
CA VAL A 20 -6.17 -4.43 7.41
C VAL A 20 -6.70 -3.26 8.24
N MET A 21 -5.94 -2.18 8.36
CA MET A 21 -6.36 -0.99 9.10
C MET A 21 -7.59 -0.33 8.47
N GLY A 22 -7.67 -0.28 7.14
CA GLY A 22 -8.85 0.20 6.41
C GLY A 22 -10.09 -0.66 6.70
N VAL A 23 -9.95 -1.98 6.69
CA VAL A 23 -11.05 -2.90 7.03
C VAL A 23 -11.49 -2.75 8.49
N ILE A 24 -10.56 -2.61 9.43
CA ILE A 24 -10.89 -2.38 10.84
C ILE A 24 -11.66 -1.07 11.00
N HIS A 25 -11.18 0.01 10.37
CA HIS A 25 -11.87 1.30 10.39
C HIS A 25 -13.28 1.19 9.80
N PHE A 26 -13.45 0.44 8.70
CA PHE A 26 -14.75 0.19 8.11
C PHE A 26 -15.72 -0.50 9.09
N LEU A 27 -15.24 -1.52 9.80
CA LEU A 27 -16.05 -2.27 10.76
C LEU A 27 -16.44 -1.45 11.98
N ILE A 28 -15.62 -0.47 12.39
CA ILE A 28 -15.89 0.39 13.55
C ILE A 28 -16.77 1.58 13.17
N SER A 29 -16.50 2.22 12.03
CA SER A 29 -17.11 3.50 11.65
C SER A 29 -18.26 3.39 10.64
N GLY A 30 -18.44 2.21 10.04
CA GLY A 30 -19.41 2.00 8.96
C GLY A 30 -19.00 2.63 7.62
N VAL A 31 -19.88 2.51 6.62
CA VAL A 31 -19.67 3.10 5.29
C VAL A 31 -20.00 4.59 5.35
N SER A 32 -18.99 5.45 5.18
CA SER A 32 -19.18 6.89 5.00
C SER A 32 -18.50 7.36 3.72
N GLU A 33 -18.91 8.52 3.19
CA GLU A 33 -18.26 9.14 2.03
C GLU A 33 -16.76 9.38 2.27
N GLN A 34 -16.40 9.74 3.51
CA GLN A 34 -15.01 9.92 3.92
C GLN A 34 -14.21 8.62 3.90
N PHE A 35 -14.85 7.49 4.25
CA PHE A 35 -14.23 6.17 4.11
C PHE A 35 -13.93 5.84 2.65
N GLY A 36 -14.89 6.06 1.74
CA GLY A 36 -14.70 5.85 0.31
C GLY A 36 -13.56 6.71 -0.26
N ALA A 37 -13.53 8.00 0.07
CA ALA A 37 -12.45 8.90 -0.32
C ALA A 37 -11.08 8.43 0.24
N GLY A 38 -11.04 7.99 1.49
CA GLY A 38 -9.83 7.45 2.12
C GLY A 38 -9.29 6.19 1.43
N VAL A 39 -10.17 5.26 1.05
CA VAL A 39 -9.79 4.04 0.32
C VAL A 39 -9.22 4.38 -1.06
N VAL A 40 -9.85 5.31 -1.80
CA VAL A 40 -9.38 5.74 -3.12
C VAL A 40 -8.01 6.41 -3.04
N VAL A 41 -7.82 7.33 -2.09
CA VAL A 41 -6.53 7.99 -1.86
C VAL A 41 -5.46 6.97 -1.44
N GLY A 42 -5.79 6.05 -0.54
CA GLY A 42 -4.89 4.98 -0.12
C GLY A 42 -4.46 4.06 -1.27
N LEU A 43 -5.39 3.71 -2.16
CA LEU A 43 -5.11 2.94 -3.37
C LEU A 43 -4.15 3.67 -4.32
N LEU A 44 -4.38 4.97 -4.56
CA LEU A 44 -3.52 5.78 -5.44
C LEU A 44 -2.10 5.89 -4.88
N ILE A 45 -1.95 6.13 -3.58
CA ILE A 45 -0.65 6.18 -2.91
C ILE A 45 0.03 4.81 -3.00
N GLY A 46 -0.69 3.73 -2.68
CA GLY A 46 -0.18 2.36 -2.74
C GLY A 46 0.32 1.98 -4.14
N PHE A 47 -0.46 2.29 -5.18
CA PHE A 47 -0.06 2.06 -6.57
C PHE A 47 1.16 2.89 -6.98
N GLY A 48 1.21 4.17 -6.58
CA GLY A 48 2.35 5.05 -6.87
C GLY A 48 3.65 4.55 -6.23
N LEU A 49 3.59 4.11 -4.97
CA LEU A 49 4.74 3.52 -4.26
C LEU A 49 5.17 2.19 -4.88
N LEU A 50 4.21 1.33 -5.25
CA LEU A 50 4.51 0.05 -5.90
C LEU A 50 5.18 0.27 -7.27
N PHE A 51 4.70 1.23 -8.05
CA PHE A 51 5.30 1.62 -9.34
C PHE A 51 6.73 2.12 -9.15
N LEU A 52 6.97 3.02 -8.19
CA LEU A 52 8.31 3.53 -7.88
C LEU A 52 9.26 2.41 -7.44
N ALA A 53 8.81 1.51 -6.57
CA ALA A 53 9.59 0.36 -6.12
C ALA A 53 9.90 -0.60 -7.28
N SER A 54 8.94 -0.82 -8.19
CA SER A 54 9.14 -1.68 -9.38
C SER A 54 10.16 -1.11 -10.36
N ARG A 55 10.27 0.23 -10.48
CA ARG A 55 11.30 0.88 -11.29
C ARG A 55 12.70 0.69 -10.70
N GLN A 56 12.85 0.91 -9.39
CA GLN A 56 14.13 0.67 -8.71
C GLN A 56 14.60 -0.78 -8.81
N ALA A 57 13.67 -1.75 -8.77
CA ALA A 57 14.00 -3.16 -8.96
C ALA A 57 14.49 -3.50 -10.38
N ARG A 58 14.12 -2.71 -11.41
CA ARG A 58 14.56 -2.87 -12.80
C ARG A 58 15.87 -2.14 -13.12
N GLU A 59 16.22 -1.12 -12.34
CA GLU A 59 17.39 -0.26 -12.56
C GLU A 59 18.68 -0.82 -11.90
N THR A 60 18.59 -1.87 -11.10
CA THR A 60 19.76 -2.65 -10.68
C THR A 60 20.08 -3.74 -11.71
N PRO A 61 21.31 -3.78 -12.27
CA PRO A 61 21.75 -4.82 -13.19
C PRO A 61 21.74 -6.22 -12.57
#